data_AF-A0A559RB99-F1
#
_entry.id   AF-A0A559RB99-F1
#
_cell.length_a   1.000
_cell.length_b   1.000
_cell.length_c   1.000
_cell.angle_alpha   90.00
_cell.angle_beta   90.00
_cell.angle_gamma   90.00
#
_symmetry.space_group_name_H-M   'P 1'
#
loop_
_entity.id
_entity.type
_entity.pdbx_description
1 polymer ?
#
loop_
_entity_poly.entity_id
_entity_poly.type
_entity_poly.pdbx_seq_one_letter_code
_entity_poly.pdbx_strand_id
1 'polypeptide(L)'
;MDFTLSIEENEDFFTNKMITFEKRYILQHYFKNRIKINEVERRILENCHTDEIEPIALIGYLLGDKSPLNIFRLRLGSFFKSDLELAKCCKDLITEKDIKEAEAILFHYEYEENDHIERPIFEYYYKRPKTN
;
A
#
# COMPACT_ATOMS: atom_id res chain seq x y z
N MET A 1 -16.13 5.57 23.38
CA MET A 1 -15.75 5.92 22.01
C MET A 1 -16.39 4.88 21.13
N ASP A 2 -17.34 5.30 20.30
CA ASP A 2 -17.84 4.44 19.23
C ASP A 2 -16.75 4.41 18.15
N PHE A 3 -15.92 3.39 18.19
CA PHE A 3 -14.90 3.16 17.18
C PHE A 3 -15.60 2.62 15.94
N THR A 4 -15.73 3.45 14.91
CA THR A 4 -16.32 3.05 13.64
C THR A 4 -15.24 2.45 12.74
N LEU A 5 -15.60 1.41 11.98
CA LEU A 5 -14.67 0.74 11.06
C LEU A 5 -14.73 1.39 9.68
N SER A 6 -14.43 2.70 9.63
CA SER A 6 -14.40 3.49 8.40
C SER A 6 -13.06 4.19 8.25
N ILE A 7 -12.49 4.18 7.04
CA ILE A 7 -11.26 4.93 6.75
C ILE A 7 -11.54 6.44 6.84
N GLU A 8 -12.65 6.89 6.27
CA GLU A 8 -13.05 8.30 6.22
C GLU A 8 -13.30 8.88 7.62
N GLU A 9 -14.03 8.16 8.48
CA GLU A 9 -14.31 8.63 9.85
C GLU A 9 -13.09 8.56 10.77
N ASN A 10 -11.99 7.94 10.33
CA ASN A 10 -10.78 7.76 11.12
C ASN A 10 -9.52 8.24 10.39
N GLU A 11 -9.65 9.26 9.54
CA GLU A 11 -8.58 9.84 8.71
C GLU A 11 -7.29 10.13 9.51
N ASP A 12 -7.42 10.60 10.75
CA ASP A 12 -6.31 10.91 11.65
C ASP A 12 -5.35 9.72 11.85
N PHE A 13 -5.83 8.48 11.84
CA PHE A 13 -4.97 7.29 11.95
C PHE A 13 -4.14 7.04 10.69
N PHE A 14 -4.61 7.51 9.54
CA PHE A 14 -3.95 7.33 8.24
C PHE A 14 -2.98 8.46 7.92
N THR A 15 -3.29 9.68 8.36
CA THR A 15 -2.41 10.85 8.21
C THR A 15 -1.29 10.88 9.26
N ASN A 16 -1.48 10.24 10.42
CA ASN A 16 -0.43 10.11 11.43
C ASN A 16 0.69 9.16 10.97
N LYS A 17 1.94 9.62 11.11
CA LYS A 17 3.16 8.88 10.75
C LYS A 17 3.35 7.61 11.57
N MET A 18 2.80 7.55 12.78
CA MET A 18 2.85 6.33 13.59
C MET A 18 1.86 5.29 13.07
N ILE A 19 2.28 4.02 13.08
CA ILE A 19 1.34 2.93 12.87
C ILE A 19 0.55 2.72 14.17
N THR A 20 -0.76 2.74 14.04
CA THR A 20 -1.69 2.44 15.12
C THR A 20 -2.32 1.07 14.87
N PHE A 21 -2.65 0.38 15.97
CA PHE A 21 -3.38 -0.89 15.91
C PHE A 21 -4.71 -0.70 15.16
N GLU A 22 -5.36 0.43 15.38
CA GLU A 22 -6.61 0.88 14.78
C GLU A 22 -6.50 0.98 13.25
N LYS A 23 -5.45 1.61 12.72
CA LYS A 23 -5.19 1.70 11.27
C LYS A 23 -5.12 0.31 10.64
N ARG A 24 -4.33 -0.59 11.22
CA ARG A 24 -4.20 -1.97 10.73
C ARG A 24 -5.53 -2.71 10.78
N TYR A 25 -6.27 -2.54 11.88
CA TYR A 25 -7.55 -3.22 12.09
C TYR A 25 -8.61 -2.77 11.07
N ILE A 26 -8.70 -1.47 10.79
CA ILE A 26 -9.61 -0.93 9.76
C ILE A 26 -9.23 -1.45 8.38
N LEU A 27 -7.95 -1.40 8.00
CA LEU A 27 -7.48 -1.92 6.70
C LEU A 27 -7.79 -3.41 6.52
N GLN A 28 -7.54 -4.23 7.56
CA GLN A 28 -7.88 -5.65 7.55
C GLN A 28 -9.40 -5.87 7.45
N HIS A 29 -10.20 -5.05 8.13
CA HIS A 29 -11.66 -5.11 8.04
C HIS A 29 -12.13 -4.91 6.60
N TYR A 30 -11.61 -3.90 5.90
CA TYR A 30 -11.95 -3.64 4.50
C TYR A 30 -11.55 -4.81 3.60
N PHE A 31 -10.32 -5.32 3.77
CA PHE A 31 -9.82 -6.45 3.00
C PHE A 31 -10.67 -7.71 3.19
N LYS A 32 -10.86 -8.15 4.44
CA LYS A 32 -11.56 -9.40 4.77
C LYS A 32 -13.03 -9.38 4.35
N ASN A 33 -13.68 -8.21 4.44
CA ASN A 33 -15.08 -8.05 4.08
C ASN A 33 -15.28 -7.55 2.64
N ARG A 34 -14.21 -7.39 1.86
CA ARG A 34 -14.23 -6.91 0.47
C ARG A 34 -14.97 -5.58 0.32
N ILE A 35 -14.79 -4.69 1.29
CA ILE A 35 -15.39 -3.36 1.28
C ILE A 35 -14.67 -2.52 0.25
N LYS A 36 -15.44 -1.90 -0.66
CA LYS A 36 -14.90 -0.98 -1.64
C LYS A 36 -14.71 0.38 -1.01
N ILE A 37 -13.55 0.98 -1.25
CA ILE A 37 -13.28 2.34 -0.81
C ILE A 37 -14.00 3.35 -1.71
N ASN A 38 -14.41 4.47 -1.11
CA ASN A 38 -14.94 5.63 -1.84
C ASN A 38 -13.82 6.59 -2.28
N GLU A 39 -14.16 7.70 -2.95
CA GLU A 39 -13.18 8.69 -3.43
C GLU A 39 -12.46 9.46 -2.32
N VAL A 40 -13.12 9.69 -1.18
CA VAL A 40 -12.51 10.33 -0.01
C VAL A 40 -11.48 9.40 0.61
N GLU A 41 -11.86 8.15 0.86
CA GLU A 41 -10.99 7.11 1.39
C GLU A 41 -9.81 6.82 0.46
N ARG A 42 -10.02 6.84 -0.85
CA ARG A 42 -8.94 6.73 -1.84
C ARG A 42 -7.88 7.81 -1.63
N ARG A 43 -8.29 9.07 -1.51
CA ARG A 43 -7.34 10.19 -1.28
C ARG A 43 -6.62 10.05 0.07
N ILE A 44 -7.31 9.56 1.10
CA ILE A 44 -6.70 9.28 2.41
C ILE A 44 -5.61 8.20 2.25
N LEU A 45 -5.91 7.11 1.55
CA LEU A 45 -4.97 6.00 1.35
C LEU A 45 -3.79 6.35 0.44
N GLU A 46 -3.99 7.18 -0.58
CA GLU A 46 -2.91 7.69 -1.45
C GLU A 46 -1.87 8.48 -0.63
N ASN A 47 -2.34 9.25 0.35
CA ASN A 47 -1.52 10.07 1.25
C ASN A 47 -1.15 9.39 2.58
N CYS A 48 -1.48 8.11 2.73
CA CYS A 48 -1.29 7.38 3.98
C CYS A 48 0.19 7.07 4.24
N HIS A 49 0.63 7.32 5.47
CA HIS A 49 1.99 7.03 5.92
C HIS A 49 2.07 5.63 6.54
N THR A 50 2.96 4.79 6.02
CA THR A 50 3.23 3.47 6.59
C THR A 50 4.63 2.97 6.24
N ASP A 51 5.28 2.35 7.22
CA ASP A 51 6.62 1.76 7.15
C ASP A 51 6.61 0.25 7.45
N GLU A 52 5.44 -0.40 7.39
CA GLU A 52 5.28 -1.83 7.57
C GLU A 52 4.70 -2.49 6.32
N ILE A 53 5.19 -3.69 6.00
CA ILE A 53 4.81 -4.41 4.78
C ILE A 53 3.30 -4.71 4.74
N GLU A 54 2.68 -5.05 5.88
CA GLU A 54 1.26 -5.43 5.91
C GLU A 54 0.32 -4.27 5.56
N PRO A 55 0.36 -3.10 6.25
CA PRO A 55 -0.45 -1.96 5.83
C PRO A 55 -0.12 -1.47 4.42
N ILE A 56 1.16 -1.49 4.00
CA ILE A 56 1.57 -1.18 2.62
C ILE A 56 0.81 -2.07 1.63
N ALA A 57 0.77 -3.39 1.88
CA ALA A 57 0.12 -4.35 1.01
C ALA A 57 -1.42 -4.18 1.00
N LEU A 58 -2.03 -3.96 2.16
CA LEU A 58 -3.47 -3.73 2.30
C LEU A 58 -3.90 -2.46 1.54
N ILE A 59 -3.16 -1.36 1.71
CA ILE A 59 -3.38 -0.12 0.95
C ILE A 59 -3.26 -0.39 -0.55
N GLY A 60 -2.22 -1.13 -0.95
CA GLY A 60 -1.99 -1.52 -2.33
C GLY A 60 -3.21 -2.20 -2.97
N TYR A 61 -3.74 -3.19 -2.25
CA TYR A 61 -4.93 -3.94 -2.65
C TYR A 61 -6.18 -3.05 -2.72
N LEU A 62 -6.43 -2.22 -1.70
CA LEU A 62 -7.65 -1.42 -1.59
C LEU A 62 -7.73 -0.31 -2.65
N LEU A 63 -6.60 0.32 -2.99
CA LEU A 63 -6.54 1.32 -4.06
C LEU A 63 -6.94 0.71 -5.41
N GLY A 64 -6.47 -0.51 -5.70
CA GLY A 64 -6.88 -1.27 -6.87
C GLY A 64 -6.52 -0.64 -8.22
N ASP A 65 -5.68 0.41 -8.24
CA ASP A 65 -5.16 1.05 -9.44
C ASP A 65 -3.74 0.58 -9.77
N LYS A 66 -3.27 0.99 -10.95
CA LYS A 66 -1.92 0.69 -11.46
C LYS A 66 -1.00 1.91 -11.48
N SER A 67 -1.21 2.86 -10.57
CA SER A 67 -0.25 3.96 -10.41
C SER A 67 1.14 3.39 -10.06
N PRO A 68 2.25 4.02 -10.49
CA PRO A 68 3.59 3.46 -10.30
C PRO A 68 3.89 3.11 -8.84
N LEU A 69 3.55 3.99 -7.90
CA LEU A 69 3.71 3.76 -6.47
C LEU A 69 2.87 2.57 -5.99
N ASN A 70 1.63 2.45 -6.47
CA ASN A 70 0.75 1.35 -6.09
C ASN A 70 1.25 0.00 -6.60
N ILE A 71 1.87 -0.04 -7.78
CA ILE A 71 2.55 -1.24 -8.28
C ILE A 71 3.64 -1.70 -7.31
N PHE A 72 4.41 -0.77 -6.73
CA PHE A 72 5.43 -1.12 -5.74
C PHE A 72 4.81 -1.63 -4.44
N ARG A 73 3.71 -1.02 -3.95
CA ARG A 73 2.94 -1.51 -2.79
C ARG A 73 2.47 -2.95 -3.01
N LEU A 74 1.84 -3.21 -4.16
CA LEU A 74 1.37 -4.54 -4.57
C LEU A 74 2.53 -5.53 -4.73
N ARG A 75 3.66 -5.11 -5.31
CA ARG A 75 4.84 -5.96 -5.46
C ARG A 75 5.41 -6.36 -4.10
N LEU A 76 5.52 -5.43 -3.16
CA LEU A 76 5.96 -5.75 -1.80
C LEU A 76 5.01 -6.75 -1.12
N GLY A 77 3.70 -6.49 -1.23
CA GLY A 77 2.63 -7.35 -0.73
C GLY A 77 2.64 -8.76 -1.33
N SER A 78 2.97 -8.91 -2.61
CA SER A 78 2.99 -10.21 -3.32
C SER A 78 3.94 -11.26 -2.72
N PHE A 79 4.87 -10.83 -1.88
CA PHE A 79 5.82 -11.68 -1.17
C PHE A 79 5.67 -11.58 0.35
N PHE A 80 4.54 -11.07 0.84
CA PHE A 80 4.29 -10.98 2.27
C PHE A 80 4.05 -12.39 2.82
N LYS A 81 4.93 -12.85 3.71
CA LYS A 81 4.92 -14.24 4.17
C LYS A 81 3.91 -14.51 5.28
N SER A 82 3.54 -13.48 6.04
CA SER A 82 2.67 -13.63 7.22
C SER A 82 1.19 -13.71 6.86
N ASP A 83 0.79 -13.27 5.66
CA ASP A 83 -0.57 -13.40 5.13
C ASP A 83 -0.52 -13.84 3.66
N LEU A 84 -0.74 -15.14 3.44
CA LEU A 84 -0.68 -15.76 2.13
C LEU A 84 -1.87 -15.39 1.23
N GLU A 85 -3.02 -15.05 1.82
CA GLU A 85 -4.20 -14.64 1.07
C GLU A 85 -3.96 -13.25 0.49
N LEU A 86 -3.53 -12.30 1.32
CA LEU A 86 -3.17 -10.96 0.89
C LEU A 86 -2.06 -10.99 -0.15
N ALA A 87 -1.01 -11.81 0.07
CA ALA A 87 0.08 -11.94 -0.89
C ALA A 87 -0.38 -12.44 -2.26
N LYS A 88 -1.27 -13.44 -2.28
CA LYS A 88 -1.85 -13.93 -3.53
C LYS A 88 -2.68 -12.83 -4.22
N CYS A 89 -3.56 -12.15 -3.47
CA CYS A 89 -4.36 -11.06 -4.01
C CYS A 89 -3.52 -9.94 -4.62
N CYS A 90 -2.44 -9.52 -3.93
CA CYS A 90 -1.52 -8.52 -4.48
C CYS A 90 -0.82 -9.02 -5.75
N LYS A 91 -0.38 -10.29 -5.77
CA LYS A 91 0.27 -10.90 -6.93
C LYS A 91 -0.64 -10.94 -8.16
N ASP A 92 -1.91 -11.28 -7.97
CA ASP A 92 -2.89 -11.42 -9.05
C ASP A 92 -3.27 -10.06 -9.69
N LEU A 93 -2.98 -8.94 -9.03
CA LEU A 93 -3.29 -7.58 -9.51
C LEU A 93 -2.20 -6.95 -10.39
N ILE A 94 -1.00 -7.55 -10.45
CA ILE A 94 0.15 -6.98 -11.16
C ILE A 94 0.80 -7.99 -12.11
N THR A 95 1.47 -7.47 -13.14
CA THR A 95 2.29 -8.25 -14.06
C THR A 95 3.74 -7.75 -14.05
N GLU A 96 4.66 -8.56 -14.56
CA GLU A 96 6.06 -8.16 -14.73
C GLU A 96 6.20 -6.96 -15.68
N LYS A 97 5.25 -6.74 -16.60
CA LYS A 97 5.21 -5.53 -17.43
C LYS A 97 4.90 -4.29 -16.60
N ASP A 98 3.87 -4.37 -15.73
CA ASP A 98 3.48 -3.25 -14.86
C ASP A 98 4.64 -2.83 -13.94
N ILE A 99 5.40 -3.81 -13.41
CA ILE A 99 6.56 -3.56 -12.55
C ILE A 99 7.65 -2.80 -13.31
N LYS A 100 8.00 -3.22 -14.52
CA LYS A 100 9.04 -2.56 -15.33
C LYS A 100 8.64 -1.13 -15.71
N GLU A 101 7.37 -0.91 -16.04
CA GLU A 101 6.86 0.43 -16.34
C GLU A 101 6.91 1.33 -15.11
N ALA A 102 6.52 0.82 -13.93
CA ALA A 102 6.63 1.55 -12.68
C ALA A 102 8.08 1.88 -12.30
N GLU A 103 9.01 0.92 -12.44
CA GLU A 103 10.45 1.15 -12.21
C GLU A 103 11.00 2.22 -13.15
N ALA A 104 10.60 2.24 -14.42
CA ALA A 104 11.07 3.23 -15.39
C ALA A 104 10.62 4.66 -15.05
N ILE A 105 9.46 4.81 -14.39
CA ILE A 105 8.94 6.11 -13.96
C ILE A 105 9.59 6.54 -12.64
N LEU A 106 9.52 5.69 -11.62
CA LEU A 106 9.92 6.05 -10.25
C LEU A 106 11.44 6.17 -10.07
N PHE A 107 12.23 5.51 -10.92
CA PHE A 107 13.69 5.63 -10.92
C PHE A 107 14.23 6.52 -12.04
N HIS A 108 13.35 7.29 -12.70
CA HIS A 108 13.78 8.32 -13.63
C HIS A 108 14.52 9.44 -12.88
N TYR A 109 15.54 10.03 -13.48
CA TYR A 109 16.40 11.02 -12.81
C TYR A 109 15.67 12.32 -12.42
N GLU A 110 14.54 12.60 -13.05
CA GLU A 110 13.68 13.77 -12.78
C GLU A 110 12.58 13.46 -11.76
N TYR A 111 12.50 12.23 -11.25
CA TYR A 111 11.46 11.86 -10.30
C TYR A 111 11.76 12.46 -8.92
N GLU A 112 10.86 13.33 -8.45
CA GLU A 112 10.92 13.90 -7.11
C GLU A 112 10.14 13.00 -6.13
N GLU A 113 10.90 12.23 -5.33
CA GLU A 113 10.35 11.32 -4.33
C GLU A 113 9.63 12.06 -3.20
N ASN A 114 8.45 11.57 -2.80
CA ASN A 114 7.83 12.00 -1.55
C ASN A 114 8.44 11.22 -0.37
N ASP A 115 9.39 11.85 0.31
CA ASP A 115 10.14 11.32 1.46
C ASP A 115 9.26 10.71 2.58
N HIS A 116 7.99 11.11 2.70
CA HIS A 116 7.13 10.68 3.79
C HIS A 116 6.22 9.49 3.42
N ILE A 117 5.96 9.29 2.13
CA ILE A 117 5.05 8.24 1.64
C ILE A 117 5.84 7.15 0.92
N GLU A 118 6.79 7.53 0.07
CA GLU A 118 7.44 6.65 -0.90
C GLU A 118 8.71 6.03 -0.36
N ARG A 119 9.46 6.78 0.45
CA ARG A 119 10.73 6.32 1.03
C ARG A 119 10.64 5.00 1.78
N PRO A 120 9.66 4.78 2.68
CA PRO A 120 9.55 3.49 3.34
C PRO A 120 9.32 2.33 2.35
N ILE A 121 8.55 2.58 1.29
CA ILE A 121 8.26 1.60 0.22
C ILE A 121 9.54 1.30 -0.57
N PHE A 122 10.28 2.35 -0.97
CA PHE A 122 11.53 2.21 -1.70
C PHE A 122 12.61 1.50 -0.89
N GLU A 123 12.72 1.80 0.40
CA GLU A 123 13.66 1.10 1.28
C GLU A 123 13.41 -0.42 1.32
N TYR A 124 12.14 -0.86 1.44
CA TYR A 124 11.83 -2.29 1.35
C TYR A 124 12.12 -2.87 -0.03
N TYR A 125 11.84 -2.10 -1.08
CA TYR A 125 12.05 -2.53 -2.46
C TYR A 125 13.54 -2.74 -2.75
N TYR A 126 14.41 -1.80 -2.35
CA TYR A 126 15.85 -1.87 -2.55
C TYR A 126 16.56 -2.92 -1.70
N LYS A 127 16.11 -3.13 -0.44
CA LYS A 127 16.69 -4.14 0.46
C LYS A 127 16.43 -5.57 -0.02
N ARG A 128 15.51 -5.76 -0.99
CA ARG A 128 15.21 -7.09 -1.52
C ARG A 128 16.16 -7.49 -2.65
N PRO A 129 16.64 -8.75 -2.67
CA PRO A 129 17.30 -9.29 -3.85
C PRO A 129 16.30 -9.31 -5.00
N LYS A 130 16.61 -8.59 -6.08
CA LYS A 130 15.89 -8.68 -7.35
C LYS A 130 16.19 -10.06 -7.93
N THR A 131 15.34 -11.05 -7.70
CA THR A 131 15.50 -12.37 -8.33
C THR A 131 15.26 -12.21 -9.82
N ASN A 132 16.29 -12.50 -10.61
CA ASN A 132 16.26 -12.61 -12.07
C ASN A 132 15.33 -13.73 -12.54
#